data_AF-A0A0F9VAY1-F1
#
_entry.id   AF-A0A0F9VAY1-F1
#
_cell.length_a   1.000
_cell.length_b   1.000
_cell.length_c   1.000
_cell.angle_alpha   90.00
_cell.angle_beta   90.00
_cell.angle_gamma   90.00
#
_symmetry.space_group_name_H-M   'P 1'
#
loop_
_entity.id
_entity.type
_entity.pdbx_description
1 polymer ?
#
loop_
_entity_poly.entity_id
_entity_poly.type
_entity_poly.pdbx_seq_one_letter_code
_entity_poly.pdbx_strand_id
1 'polypeptide(L)'
;MKHIIYHILLILSTFSCYCQSMTQNEILDLVEILNNEAAKNIQVTFKDNKAELKWHQETTVLSIKNKHDTSAVIDTSQIKKPVSSLKSRQVGPIYFQYSFEQVTSTETSFRANKFEKIFFTSYFNDLGPIKIISKLNNYSCVQKVSDSAPHVVQWSGDTYISLLLDPIKTADVIQFEVLGITMSGKFAREDQNPINKEYSRNLRKVLRQTFEHFFHQATFKVIDNNILVLQKTM
;
A
#
# COMPACT_ATOMS: atom_id res chain seq x y z
N MET A 1 -3.64 25.18 -48.03
CA MET A 1 -3.79 25.27 -46.55
C MET A 1 -4.90 24.39 -45.93
N LYS A 2 -5.78 23.72 -46.70
CA LYS A 2 -6.79 22.80 -46.12
C LYS A 2 -6.32 21.35 -45.90
N HIS A 3 -5.29 20.88 -46.61
CA HIS A 3 -4.80 19.50 -46.49
C HIS A 3 -3.83 19.24 -45.32
N ILE A 4 -3.16 20.28 -44.80
CA ILE A 4 -2.19 20.13 -43.71
C ILE A 4 -2.89 19.92 -42.35
N ILE A 5 -4.10 20.48 -42.19
CA ILE A 5 -4.88 20.38 -40.95
C ILE A 5 -5.46 18.96 -40.76
N TYR A 6 -5.82 18.27 -41.84
CA TYR A 6 -6.34 16.90 -41.78
C TYR A 6 -5.26 15.88 -41.35
N HIS A 7 -4.01 16.07 -41.74
CA HIS A 7 -2.93 15.16 -41.34
C HIS A 7 -2.54 15.34 -39.87
N ILE A 8 -2.61 16.56 -39.32
CA ILE A 8 -2.34 16.80 -37.89
C ILE A 8 -3.44 16.16 -37.02
N LEU A 9 -4.71 16.23 -37.44
CA LEU A 9 -5.83 15.56 -36.74
C LEU A 9 -5.76 14.03 -36.80
N LEU A 10 -5.26 13.45 -37.90
CA LEU A 10 -5.08 12.00 -38.05
C LEU A 10 -3.87 11.46 -37.25
N ILE A 11 -2.83 12.27 -37.08
CA ILE A 11 -1.67 11.95 -36.22
C ILE A 11 -2.04 12.10 -34.73
N LEU A 12 -2.91 13.05 -34.38
CA LEU A 12 -3.45 13.20 -33.02
C LEU A 12 -4.43 12.08 -32.63
N SER A 13 -5.05 11.38 -33.59
CA SER A 13 -5.90 10.21 -33.31
C SER A 13 -5.14 8.88 -33.18
N THR A 14 -3.83 8.85 -33.47
CA THR A 14 -3.05 7.59 -33.50
C THR A 14 -2.00 7.46 -32.39
N PHE A 15 -1.92 8.44 -31.48
CA PHE A 15 -1.12 8.36 -30.24
C PHE A 15 -1.97 8.35 -28.97
N SER A 16 -3.22 7.91 -29.07
CA SER A 16 -3.95 7.43 -27.90
C SER A 16 -3.34 6.07 -27.55
N CYS A 17 -2.46 6.03 -26.56
CA CYS A 17 -2.14 4.77 -25.89
C CYS A 17 -3.49 4.20 -25.42
N TYR A 18 -4.03 3.22 -26.14
CA TYR A 18 -5.34 2.64 -25.86
C TYR A 18 -5.22 1.87 -24.54
N CYS A 19 -5.56 2.53 -23.43
CA CYS A 19 -5.85 1.85 -22.17
C CYS A 19 -7.22 1.21 -22.31
N GLN A 20 -7.26 -0.12 -22.34
CA GLN A 20 -8.47 -0.91 -22.44
C GLN A 20 -8.72 -1.63 -21.11
N SER A 21 -9.96 -1.56 -20.63
CA SER A 21 -10.42 -2.40 -19.53
C SER A 21 -10.44 -3.85 -19.97
N MET A 22 -9.84 -4.74 -19.19
CA MET A 22 -9.81 -6.18 -19.47
C MET A 22 -11.19 -6.81 -19.21
N THR A 23 -11.58 -7.75 -20.08
CA THR A 23 -12.80 -8.55 -19.90
C THR A 23 -12.63 -9.59 -18.79
N GLN A 24 -13.74 -10.06 -18.20
CA GLN A 24 -13.68 -11.11 -17.16
C GLN A 24 -12.86 -12.36 -17.53
N ASN A 25 -12.88 -12.82 -18.78
CA ASN A 25 -12.06 -13.97 -19.19
C ASN A 25 -10.57 -13.62 -19.20
N GLU A 26 -10.20 -12.46 -19.74
CA GLU A 26 -8.81 -11.98 -19.69
C GLU A 26 -8.31 -11.79 -18.25
N ILE A 27 -9.18 -11.37 -17.33
CA ILE A 27 -8.87 -11.27 -15.90
C ILE A 27 -8.59 -12.66 -15.29
N LEU A 28 -9.39 -13.66 -15.63
CA LEU A 28 -9.19 -15.02 -15.14
C LEU A 28 -7.87 -15.61 -15.65
N ASP A 29 -7.58 -15.45 -16.94
CA ASP A 29 -6.32 -15.86 -17.55
C ASP A 29 -5.13 -15.16 -16.89
N LEU A 30 -5.24 -13.84 -16.64
CA LEU A 30 -4.22 -13.07 -15.94
C LEU A 30 -4.00 -13.57 -14.50
N VAL A 31 -5.06 -13.90 -13.77
CA VAL A 31 -4.96 -14.43 -12.41
C VAL A 31 -4.31 -15.81 -12.40
N GLU A 32 -4.60 -16.66 -13.39
CA GLU A 32 -3.94 -17.95 -13.53
C GLU A 32 -2.43 -17.79 -13.76
N ILE A 33 -2.05 -16.90 -14.68
CA ILE A 33 -0.64 -16.54 -14.94
C ILE A 33 0.04 -16.05 -13.65
N LEU A 34 -0.57 -15.09 -12.96
CA LEU A 34 -0.01 -14.48 -11.75
C LEU A 34 0.20 -15.53 -10.63
N ASN A 35 -0.73 -16.48 -10.47
CA ASN A 35 -0.59 -17.53 -9.47
C ASN A 35 0.44 -18.60 -9.86
N ASN A 36 0.51 -18.98 -11.12
CA ASN A 36 1.41 -20.03 -11.59
C ASN A 36 2.86 -19.55 -11.65
N GLU A 37 3.10 -18.34 -12.15
CA GLU A 37 4.43 -17.82 -12.46
C GLU A 37 4.98 -16.92 -11.35
N ALA A 38 4.14 -16.03 -10.79
CA ALA A 38 4.63 -14.94 -9.94
C ALA A 38 4.43 -15.20 -8.43
N ALA A 39 3.27 -15.72 -8.00
CA ALA A 39 2.87 -15.76 -6.59
C ALA A 39 3.88 -16.42 -5.64
N LYS A 40 4.50 -17.53 -6.06
CA LYS A 40 5.54 -18.22 -5.27
C LYS A 40 6.85 -17.43 -5.14
N ASN A 41 7.05 -16.47 -6.04
CA ASN A 41 8.23 -15.63 -6.14
C ASN A 41 7.99 -14.21 -5.62
N ILE A 42 6.79 -13.94 -5.07
CA ILE A 42 6.47 -12.67 -4.43
C ILE A 42 6.56 -12.84 -2.92
N GLN A 43 7.22 -11.90 -2.27
CA GLN A 43 7.34 -11.88 -0.83
C GLN A 43 7.29 -10.44 -0.32
N VAL A 44 6.52 -10.21 0.72
CA VAL A 44 6.44 -8.93 1.43
C VAL A 44 7.10 -9.11 2.79
N THR A 45 8.16 -8.35 3.03
CA THR A 45 8.81 -8.30 4.35
C THR A 45 8.59 -6.93 4.97
N PHE A 46 7.97 -6.89 6.14
CA PHE A 46 7.93 -5.70 6.98
C PHE A 46 9.13 -5.69 7.90
N LYS A 47 9.79 -4.54 8.03
CA LYS A 47 10.87 -4.32 9.00
C LYS A 47 11.03 -2.84 9.25
N ASP A 48 11.13 -2.45 10.52
CA ASP A 48 11.22 -1.05 10.92
C ASP A 48 10.07 -0.25 10.29
N ASN A 49 10.33 0.92 9.71
CA ASN A 49 9.35 1.75 9.02
C ASN A 49 9.26 1.45 7.51
N LYS A 50 9.50 0.21 7.08
CA LYS A 50 9.58 -0.16 5.66
C LYS A 50 8.85 -1.46 5.34
N ALA A 51 8.44 -1.58 4.07
CA ALA A 51 8.01 -2.82 3.44
C ALA A 51 8.96 -3.12 2.28
N GLU A 52 9.61 -4.28 2.30
CA GLU A 52 10.38 -4.79 1.18
C GLU A 52 9.48 -5.71 0.36
N LEU A 53 9.16 -5.30 -0.86
CA LEU A 53 8.40 -6.11 -1.81
C LEU A 53 9.39 -6.74 -2.78
N LYS A 54 9.56 -8.05 -2.64
CA LYS A 54 10.27 -8.88 -3.61
C LYS A 54 9.28 -9.40 -4.64
N TRP A 55 9.60 -9.22 -5.91
CA TRP A 55 8.84 -9.73 -7.04
C TRP A 55 9.82 -10.42 -7.99
N HIS A 56 9.87 -11.75 -7.96
CA HIS A 56 10.95 -12.54 -8.58
C HIS A 56 12.35 -12.14 -8.07
N GLN A 57 13.20 -11.62 -8.95
CA GLN A 57 14.58 -11.23 -8.63
C GLN A 57 14.66 -9.77 -8.17
N GLU A 58 13.64 -8.98 -8.46
CA GLU A 58 13.59 -7.56 -8.11
C GLU A 58 13.11 -7.37 -6.68
N THR A 59 13.78 -6.49 -5.92
CA THR A 59 13.38 -6.12 -4.58
C THR A 59 13.21 -4.61 -4.51
N THR A 60 12.00 -4.17 -4.18
CA THR A 60 11.69 -2.75 -4.00
C THR A 60 11.46 -2.45 -2.53
N VAL A 61 12.20 -1.46 -2.00
CA VAL A 61 12.06 -1.01 -0.62
C VAL A 61 11.09 0.16 -0.56
N LEU A 62 9.95 -0.04 0.09
CA LEU A 62 8.87 0.93 0.19
C LEU A 62 8.85 1.54 1.60
N SER A 63 8.84 2.86 1.69
CA SER A 63 8.76 3.55 2.99
C SER A 63 7.32 3.54 3.52
N ILE A 64 7.13 3.11 4.77
CA ILE A 64 5.86 3.20 5.50
C ILE A 64 5.89 4.47 6.33
N LYS A 65 5.54 5.59 5.70
CA LYS A 65 5.49 6.90 6.36
C LYS A 65 4.18 7.58 6.09
N ASN A 66 3.63 8.24 7.11
CA ASN A 66 2.54 9.16 6.88
C ASN A 66 3.06 10.37 6.08
N LYS A 67 2.24 10.96 5.20
CA LYS A 67 2.60 12.20 4.47
C LYS A 67 3.02 13.34 5.40
N HIS A 68 2.56 13.32 6.65
CA HIS A 68 2.90 14.29 7.70
C HIS A 68 3.88 13.74 8.74
N ASP A 69 4.49 12.58 8.48
CA ASP A 69 5.62 12.06 9.24
C ASP A 69 6.88 12.83 8.82
N THR A 70 6.93 14.11 9.21
CA THR A 70 8.12 14.94 9.00
C THR A 70 9.26 14.34 9.80
N SER A 71 10.20 13.72 9.09
CA SER A 71 11.49 13.27 9.62
C SER A 71 12.33 14.51 9.95
N ALA A 72 11.99 15.18 11.04
CA ALA A 72 12.83 16.12 11.76
C ALA A 72 12.14 16.36 13.09
N VAL A 73 12.93 16.39 14.17
CA VAL A 73 12.59 17.07 15.42
C VAL A 73 11.76 18.32 15.05
N ILE A 74 10.47 18.32 15.37
CA ILE A 74 9.64 19.49 15.14
C ILE A 74 10.33 20.64 15.85
N ASP A 75 10.74 21.66 15.09
CA ASP A 75 11.35 22.85 15.64
C ASP A 75 10.34 23.47 16.61
N THR A 76 10.59 23.25 17.90
CA THR A 76 9.72 23.68 18.99
C THR A 76 9.54 25.19 19.01
N SER A 77 10.39 25.96 18.32
CA SER A 77 10.27 27.41 18.20
C SER A 77 9.06 27.86 17.37
N GLN A 78 8.49 26.99 16.53
CA GLN A 78 7.32 27.31 15.70
C GLN A 78 5.98 26.97 16.37
N ILE A 79 6.00 26.27 17.51
CA ILE A 79 4.80 25.89 18.25
C ILE A 79 4.33 27.10 19.06
N LYS A 80 3.32 27.80 18.54
CA LYS A 80 2.68 28.94 19.22
C LYS A 80 1.82 28.45 20.40
N LYS A 81 2.50 28.24 21.52
CA LYS A 81 2.01 28.05 22.91
C LYS A 81 1.27 26.72 23.22
N PRO A 82 1.55 26.10 24.38
CA PRO A 82 0.69 25.07 24.95
C PRO A 82 -0.63 25.70 25.40
N VAL A 83 -1.76 25.18 24.90
CA VAL A 83 -3.09 25.60 25.34
C VAL A 83 -3.45 24.84 26.61
N SER A 84 -3.75 25.57 27.69
CA SER A 84 -4.21 25.00 28.96
C SER A 84 -5.52 24.25 28.77
N SER A 85 -5.62 23.10 29.43
CA SER A 85 -6.79 22.22 29.50
C SER A 85 -8.12 22.98 29.65
N LEU A 86 -9.08 22.78 28.74
CA LEU A 86 -10.50 23.00 29.00
C LEU A 86 -11.40 22.32 27.94
N LYS A 87 -12.21 21.39 28.45
CA LYS A 87 -13.56 20.99 27.99
C LYS A 87 -14.01 21.49 26.61
N SER A 88 -13.82 20.67 25.58
CA SER A 88 -14.73 20.40 24.45
C SER A 88 -13.93 19.92 23.23
N ARG A 89 -14.38 18.81 22.63
CA ARG A 89 -13.95 18.17 21.36
C ARG A 89 -12.62 18.67 20.77
N GLN A 90 -11.54 17.96 21.07
CA GLN A 90 -10.30 18.04 20.30
C GLN A 90 -10.54 17.51 18.88
N VAL A 91 -10.32 18.35 17.86
CA VAL A 91 -10.42 18.00 16.44
C VAL A 91 -9.13 18.42 15.75
N GLY A 92 -8.18 17.49 15.63
CA GLY A 92 -6.99 17.63 14.80
C GLY A 92 -6.51 16.25 14.35
N PRO A 93 -5.94 16.10 13.14
CA PRO A 93 -5.42 14.81 12.68
C PRO A 93 -4.38 14.23 13.66
N ILE A 94 -4.58 12.95 14.00
CA ILE A 94 -3.65 12.15 14.79
C ILE A 94 -2.70 11.45 13.81
N TYR A 95 -1.40 11.63 14.02
CA TYR A 95 -0.36 11.00 13.22
C TYR A 95 0.34 9.92 14.03
N PHE A 96 0.47 8.73 13.44
CA PHE A 96 1.16 7.59 14.01
C PHE A 96 2.45 7.33 13.24
N GLN A 97 3.50 7.01 13.97
CA GLN A 97 4.72 6.41 13.44
C GLN A 97 4.64 4.91 13.69
N TYR A 98 5.00 4.13 12.67
CA TYR A 98 4.94 2.67 12.70
C TYR A 98 6.34 2.10 12.51
N SER A 99 6.73 1.19 13.38
CA SER A 99 7.94 0.38 13.24
C SER A 99 7.59 -1.07 13.48
N PHE A 100 7.77 -1.92 12.48
CA PHE A 100 7.45 -3.34 12.51
C PHE A 100 8.63 -4.14 13.03
N GLU A 101 8.35 -5.11 13.91
CA GLU A 101 9.26 -6.26 14.07
C GLU A 101 9.33 -7.00 12.73
N GLN A 102 10.51 -7.53 12.40
CA GLN A 102 10.71 -8.16 11.11
C GLN A 102 9.73 -9.33 10.94
N VAL A 103 8.87 -9.23 9.94
CA VAL A 103 7.94 -10.31 9.55
C VAL A 103 7.88 -10.41 8.05
N THR A 104 7.87 -11.62 7.56
CA THR A 104 7.87 -11.93 6.14
C THR A 104 6.63 -12.72 5.79
N SER A 105 5.98 -12.39 4.68
CA SER A 105 4.83 -13.13 4.18
C SER A 105 5.24 -14.56 3.85
N THR A 106 4.41 -15.53 4.23
CA THR A 106 4.62 -16.94 3.93
C THR A 106 4.03 -17.36 2.60
N GLU A 107 2.93 -16.73 2.21
CA GLU A 107 2.22 -17.05 0.98
C GLU A 107 1.69 -15.77 0.35
N THR A 108 1.67 -15.74 -0.99
CA THR A 108 0.88 -14.75 -1.70
C THR A 108 -0.02 -15.43 -2.73
N SER A 109 -1.15 -14.81 -3.03
CA SER A 109 -2.09 -15.33 -4.02
C SER A 109 -2.88 -14.22 -4.71
N PHE A 110 -3.39 -14.53 -5.90
CA PHE A 110 -4.23 -13.67 -6.70
C PHE A 110 -5.61 -14.28 -6.89
N ARG A 111 -6.66 -13.45 -6.80
CA ARG A 111 -8.04 -13.90 -7.02
C ARG A 111 -8.86 -12.85 -7.74
N ALA A 112 -9.47 -13.22 -8.86
CA ALA A 112 -10.45 -12.38 -9.54
C ALA A 112 -11.73 -12.22 -8.71
N ASN A 113 -12.34 -11.04 -8.77
CA ASN A 113 -13.68 -10.81 -8.27
C ASN A 113 -14.69 -10.67 -9.43
N LYS A 114 -15.98 -10.57 -9.10
CA LYS A 114 -17.08 -10.45 -10.08
C LYS A 114 -17.16 -9.10 -10.81
N PHE A 115 -16.27 -8.16 -10.48
CA PHE A 115 -16.21 -6.80 -11.01
C PHE A 115 -14.91 -6.59 -11.81
N GLU A 116 -14.33 -7.68 -12.33
CA GLU A 116 -13.12 -7.65 -13.16
C GLU A 116 -11.89 -7.04 -12.45
N LYS A 117 -11.86 -7.11 -11.11
CA LYS A 117 -10.71 -6.68 -10.29
C LYS A 117 -10.01 -7.88 -9.70
N ILE A 118 -8.76 -7.69 -9.30
CA ILE A 118 -7.91 -8.74 -8.76
C ILE A 118 -7.58 -8.42 -7.30
N PHE A 119 -7.81 -9.38 -6.41
CA PHE A 119 -7.26 -9.36 -5.07
C PHE A 119 -5.85 -9.93 -5.09
N PHE A 120 -4.85 -9.13 -4.75
CA PHE A 120 -3.51 -9.62 -4.41
C PHE A 120 -3.41 -9.73 -2.90
N THR A 121 -3.25 -10.94 -2.37
CA THR A 121 -3.23 -11.18 -0.92
C THR A 121 -1.88 -11.72 -0.49
N SER A 122 -1.26 -11.07 0.49
CA SER A 122 -0.07 -11.55 1.19
C SER A 122 -0.47 -12.02 2.59
N TYR A 123 -0.24 -13.30 2.86
CA TYR A 123 -0.46 -13.93 4.15
C TYR A 123 0.82 -13.91 4.96
N PHE A 124 0.68 -13.62 6.25
CA PHE A 124 1.78 -13.61 7.20
C PHE A 124 1.41 -14.64 8.26
N ASN A 125 2.18 -15.72 8.39
CA ASN A 125 2.03 -16.58 9.55
C ASN A 125 3.32 -17.36 9.87
N ASP A 126 3.56 -17.55 11.16
CA ASP A 126 3.80 -18.84 11.81
C ASP A 126 4.54 -18.55 13.14
N LEU A 127 3.82 -18.71 14.28
CA LEU A 127 4.29 -18.69 15.68
C LEU A 127 3.94 -17.48 16.57
N GLY A 128 3.33 -16.38 16.08
CA GLY A 128 2.93 -15.29 16.99
C GLY A 128 2.38 -14.02 16.33
N PRO A 129 1.93 -13.03 17.13
CA PRO A 129 1.45 -11.76 16.61
C PRO A 129 2.58 -10.93 15.98
N ILE A 130 2.26 -10.21 14.89
CA ILE A 130 3.15 -9.19 14.33
C ILE A 130 3.20 -8.02 15.31
N LYS A 131 4.39 -7.72 15.83
CA LYS A 131 4.57 -6.56 16.72
C LYS A 131 4.83 -5.30 15.91
N ILE A 132 4.08 -4.26 16.22
CA ILE A 132 4.22 -2.94 15.65
C ILE A 132 4.47 -1.98 16.80
N ILE A 133 5.67 -1.43 16.87
CA ILE A 133 5.97 -0.32 17.75
C ILE A 133 5.29 0.90 17.13
N SER A 134 4.23 1.34 17.79
CA SER A 134 3.45 2.50 17.43
C SER A 134 3.80 3.65 18.34
N LYS A 135 4.18 4.78 17.78
CA LYS A 135 4.33 6.02 18.53
C LYS A 135 3.35 7.06 18.00
N LEU A 136 2.52 7.62 18.89
CA LEU A 136 1.81 8.85 18.58
C LEU A 136 2.86 9.92 18.33
N ASN A 137 2.79 10.62 17.20
CA ASN A 137 3.67 11.76 16.98
C ASN A 137 3.54 12.68 18.21
N ASN A 138 4.68 13.17 18.71
CA ASN A 138 4.75 14.02 19.90
C ASN A 138 3.80 15.23 19.81
N TYR A 139 3.38 15.56 18.59
CA TYR A 139 2.45 16.60 18.24
C TYR A 139 1.35 16.04 17.32
N SER A 140 0.11 16.05 17.78
CA SER A 140 -0.99 16.31 16.82
C SER A 140 -0.80 17.75 16.34
N CYS A 141 -1.32 18.14 15.18
CA CYS A 141 -1.13 19.50 14.62
C CYS A 141 -1.55 20.67 15.53
N VAL A 142 -2.04 20.41 16.76
CA VAL A 142 -2.49 21.39 17.73
C VAL A 142 -1.99 21.14 19.17
N GLN A 143 -1.66 19.90 19.60
CA GLN A 143 -1.34 19.62 21.03
C GLN A 143 -0.34 18.47 21.25
N LYS A 144 0.41 18.56 22.36
CA LYS A 144 1.21 17.46 22.94
C LYS A 144 0.24 16.42 23.51
N VAL A 145 0.18 15.23 22.92
CA VAL A 145 -0.70 14.17 23.40
C VAL A 145 -0.10 13.58 24.69
N SER A 146 -0.93 13.40 25.72
CA SER A 146 -0.51 12.89 27.03
C SER A 146 0.11 11.49 26.99
N ASP A 147 -0.03 10.79 25.87
CA ASP A 147 0.49 9.45 25.63
C ASP A 147 1.38 9.40 24.37
N SER A 148 2.50 10.15 24.40
CA SER A 148 3.52 10.17 23.32
C SER A 148 4.58 9.07 23.47
N ALA A 149 4.43 8.20 24.47
CA ALA A 149 5.29 7.03 24.63
C ALA A 149 5.07 6.04 23.47
N PRO A 150 6.13 5.34 23.02
CA PRO A 150 5.95 4.22 22.10
C PRO A 150 5.22 3.08 22.82
N HIS A 151 4.25 2.48 22.13
CA HIS A 151 3.51 1.31 22.60
C HIS A 151 3.68 0.15 21.63
N VAL A 152 3.76 -1.06 22.17
CA VAL A 152 3.74 -2.28 21.36
C VAL A 152 2.30 -2.65 21.04
N VAL A 153 1.98 -2.65 19.76
CA VAL A 153 0.72 -3.16 19.21
C VAL A 153 0.96 -4.54 18.64
N GLN A 154 0.20 -5.51 19.11
CA GLN A 154 0.13 -6.87 18.60
C GLN A 154 -0.94 -6.97 17.52
N TRP A 155 -0.54 -7.39 16.33
CA TRP A 155 -1.42 -7.74 15.23
C TRP A 155 -1.51 -9.26 15.13
N SER A 156 -2.66 -9.83 15.51
CA SER A 156 -2.85 -11.27 15.79
C SER A 156 -4.02 -11.90 15.03
N GLY A 157 -4.11 -13.23 15.07
CA GLY A 157 -5.11 -14.04 14.33
C GLY A 157 -4.65 -14.31 12.90
N ASP A 158 -5.60 -14.54 11.99
CA ASP A 158 -5.30 -14.76 10.56
C ASP A 158 -4.82 -13.45 9.92
N THR A 159 -3.51 -13.20 9.99
CA THR A 159 -2.90 -11.96 9.53
C THR A 159 -2.60 -11.99 8.04
N TYR A 160 -3.32 -11.14 7.29
CA TYR A 160 -3.05 -10.91 5.87
C TYR A 160 -3.30 -9.46 5.47
N ILE A 161 -2.66 -9.06 4.38
CA ILE A 161 -2.95 -7.83 3.65
C ILE A 161 -3.47 -8.23 2.27
N SER A 162 -4.61 -7.67 1.87
CA SER A 162 -5.18 -7.88 0.54
C SER A 162 -5.36 -6.54 -0.16
N LEU A 163 -4.74 -6.36 -1.32
CA LEU A 163 -4.90 -5.21 -2.18
C LEU A 163 -5.95 -5.53 -3.25
N LEU A 164 -6.87 -4.58 -3.47
CA LEU A 164 -7.78 -4.63 -4.61
C LEU A 164 -7.13 -3.87 -5.76
N LEU A 165 -6.80 -4.60 -6.82
CA LEU A 165 -6.09 -4.11 -8.01
C LEU A 165 -7.04 -4.01 -9.20
N ASP A 166 -6.94 -2.92 -9.95
CA ASP A 166 -7.57 -2.75 -11.26
C ASP A 166 -6.51 -2.94 -12.36
N PRO A 167 -6.56 -4.03 -13.13
CA PRO A 167 -5.65 -4.21 -14.24
C PRO A 167 -6.06 -3.36 -15.44
N ILE A 168 -5.15 -2.53 -15.90
CA ILE A 168 -5.29 -1.69 -17.09
C ILE A 168 -4.34 -2.25 -18.14
N LYS A 169 -4.90 -2.76 -19.24
CA LYS A 169 -4.14 -3.30 -20.35
C LYS A 169 -3.88 -2.22 -21.38
N THR A 170 -2.65 -2.15 -21.84
CA THR A 170 -2.23 -1.40 -23.03
C THR A 170 -1.73 -2.39 -24.08
N ALA A 171 -1.21 -1.92 -25.21
CA ALA A 171 -0.78 -2.78 -26.32
C ALA A 171 0.20 -3.90 -25.90
N ASP A 172 1.18 -3.58 -25.04
CA ASP A 172 2.26 -4.51 -24.69
C ASP A 172 2.43 -4.72 -23.17
N VAL A 173 1.74 -3.94 -22.33
CA VAL A 173 1.91 -3.99 -20.87
C VAL A 173 0.59 -3.95 -20.12
N ILE A 174 0.63 -4.54 -18.93
CA ILE A 174 -0.41 -4.46 -17.91
C ILE A 174 0.12 -3.56 -16.79
N GLN A 175 -0.72 -2.62 -16.38
CA GLN A 175 -0.53 -1.80 -15.19
C GLN A 175 -1.60 -2.16 -14.17
N PHE A 176 -1.32 -1.99 -12.88
CA PHE A 176 -2.32 -2.19 -11.83
C PHE A 176 -2.56 -0.89 -11.07
N GLU A 177 -3.81 -0.50 -10.92
CA GLU A 177 -4.21 0.58 -10.01
C GLU A 177 -4.64 0.00 -8.66
N VAL A 178 -4.18 0.59 -7.55
CA VAL A 178 -4.58 0.14 -6.20
C VAL A 178 -5.87 0.85 -5.75
N LEU A 179 -6.99 0.16 -5.94
CA LEU A 179 -8.31 0.68 -5.55
C LEU A 179 -8.55 0.61 -4.04
N GLY A 180 -7.97 -0.36 -3.34
CA GLY A 180 -8.22 -0.56 -1.92
C GLY A 180 -7.25 -1.49 -1.21
N ILE A 181 -7.32 -1.50 0.12
CA ILE A 181 -6.56 -2.40 0.99
C ILE A 181 -7.46 -2.95 2.08
N THR A 182 -7.30 -4.23 2.39
CA THR A 182 -7.89 -4.91 3.54
C THR A 182 -6.77 -5.48 4.39
N MET A 183 -6.88 -5.32 5.70
CA MET A 183 -6.02 -5.97 6.69
C MET A 183 -6.92 -6.80 7.61
N SER A 184 -6.67 -8.11 7.66
CA SER A 184 -7.34 -9.02 8.59
C SER A 184 -6.63 -9.05 9.94
N GLY A 185 -7.12 -9.84 10.89
CA GLY A 185 -6.56 -9.97 12.23
C GLY A 185 -7.06 -8.89 13.19
N LYS A 186 -6.60 -9.01 14.45
CA LYS A 186 -6.96 -8.12 15.55
C LYS A 186 -5.74 -7.30 15.95
N PHE A 187 -5.94 -6.01 16.16
CA PHE A 187 -4.92 -5.12 16.70
C PHE A 187 -5.23 -4.89 18.18
N ALA A 188 -4.30 -5.22 19.07
CA ALA A 188 -4.40 -4.98 20.51
C ALA A 188 -3.06 -4.50 21.08
N ARG A 189 -3.07 -3.75 22.18
CA ARG A 189 -1.83 -3.50 22.93
C ARG A 189 -1.45 -4.74 23.74
N GLU A 190 -0.18 -4.86 24.09
CA GLU A 190 0.31 -5.96 24.96
C GLU A 190 -0.36 -5.96 26.34
N ASP A 191 -0.66 -4.77 26.88
CA ASP A 191 -1.39 -4.58 28.13
C ASP A 191 -2.92 -4.71 27.99
N GLN A 192 -3.40 -5.18 26.83
CA GLN A 192 -4.82 -5.32 26.47
C GLN A 192 -5.66 -4.03 26.48
N ASN A 193 -5.02 -2.86 26.58
CA ASN A 193 -5.75 -1.61 26.46
C ASN A 193 -6.31 -1.44 25.03
N PRO A 194 -7.55 -0.90 24.88
CA PRO A 194 -8.13 -0.66 23.57
C PRO A 194 -7.24 0.23 22.72
N ILE A 195 -7.03 -0.18 21.46
CA ILE A 195 -6.33 0.66 20.49
C ILE A 195 -7.29 1.72 19.98
N ASN A 196 -6.76 2.94 19.78
CA ASN A 196 -7.50 4.02 19.14
C ASN A 196 -7.95 3.58 17.73
N LYS A 197 -9.25 3.67 17.42
CA LYS A 197 -9.79 3.29 16.09
C LYS A 197 -9.08 4.00 14.92
N GLU A 198 -8.61 5.23 15.12
CA GLU A 198 -7.85 5.97 14.11
C GLU A 198 -6.48 5.35 13.82
N TYR A 199 -5.91 4.54 14.73
CA TYR A 199 -4.66 3.81 14.51
C TYR A 199 -4.77 2.88 13.31
N SER A 200 -5.72 1.94 13.34
CA SER A 200 -5.90 0.95 12.29
C SER A 200 -6.34 1.60 10.98
N ARG A 201 -7.14 2.68 11.04
CA ARG A 201 -7.53 3.45 9.87
C ARG A 201 -6.32 4.12 9.22
N ASN A 202 -5.48 4.79 10.00
CA ASN A 202 -4.27 5.42 9.49
C ASN A 202 -3.27 4.39 8.96
N LEU A 203 -3.11 3.25 9.63
CA LEU A 203 -2.20 2.20 9.19
C LEU A 203 -2.60 1.67 7.80
N ARG A 204 -3.88 1.35 7.61
CA ARG A 204 -4.41 0.97 6.28
C ARG A 204 -4.15 2.04 5.24
N LYS A 205 -4.40 3.31 5.58
CA LYS A 205 -4.17 4.43 4.66
C LYS A 205 -2.71 4.53 4.23
N VAL A 206 -1.77 4.46 5.18
CA VAL A 206 -0.33 4.53 4.89
C VAL A 206 0.09 3.34 4.04
N LEU A 207 -0.27 2.12 4.43
CA LEU A 207 0.07 0.92 3.66
C LEU A 207 -0.52 0.94 2.25
N ARG A 208 -1.78 1.38 2.07
CA ARG A 208 -2.36 1.56 0.73
C ARG A 208 -1.50 2.50 -0.11
N GLN A 209 -1.16 3.68 0.41
CA GLN A 209 -0.34 4.66 -0.31
C GLN A 209 1.04 4.12 -0.65
N THR A 210 1.66 3.37 0.27
CA THR A 210 2.95 2.70 0.06
C THR A 210 2.89 1.73 -1.12
N PHE A 211 1.86 0.88 -1.20
CA PHE A 211 1.71 -0.05 -2.33
C PHE A 211 1.21 0.62 -3.61
N GLU A 212 0.36 1.63 -3.51
CA GLU A 212 -0.11 2.44 -4.65
C GLU A 212 1.08 3.10 -5.36
N HIS A 213 2.05 3.61 -4.60
CA HIS A 213 3.29 4.16 -5.17
C HIS A 213 4.07 3.11 -5.97
N PHE A 214 4.25 1.90 -5.42
CA PHE A 214 4.88 0.78 -6.14
C PHE A 214 4.15 0.46 -7.44
N PHE A 215 2.84 0.21 -7.38
CA PHE A 215 2.06 -0.22 -8.54
C PHE A 215 1.91 0.86 -9.61
N HIS A 216 1.94 2.14 -9.24
CA HIS A 216 1.99 3.25 -10.21
C HIS A 216 3.29 3.19 -11.02
N GLN A 217 4.42 2.92 -10.36
CA GLN A 217 5.72 2.86 -11.03
C GLN A 217 5.96 1.53 -11.76
N ALA A 218 5.23 0.48 -11.37
CA ALA A 218 5.36 -0.86 -11.91
C ALA A 218 4.62 -1.04 -13.24
N THR A 219 5.33 -1.55 -14.24
CA THR A 219 4.73 -2.03 -15.50
C THR A 219 5.10 -3.47 -15.72
N PHE A 220 4.12 -4.27 -16.13
CA PHE A 220 4.28 -5.70 -16.31
C PHE A 220 4.11 -6.05 -17.79
N LYS A 221 5.14 -6.60 -18.41
CA LYS A 221 5.07 -7.05 -19.80
C LYS A 221 4.69 -8.53 -19.83
N VAL A 222 3.73 -8.85 -20.67
CA VAL A 222 3.45 -10.24 -21.04
C VAL A 222 4.44 -10.61 -22.14
N ILE A 223 5.32 -11.55 -21.87
CA ILE A 223 6.29 -12.10 -22.84
C ILE A 223 5.75 -13.42 -23.37
N ASP A 224 6.19 -13.83 -24.56
CA ASP A 224 5.88 -15.11 -25.19
C ASP A 224 5.82 -16.25 -24.16
N ASN A 225 4.77 -17.06 -24.23
CA ASN A 225 4.35 -18.07 -23.23
C ASN A 225 3.68 -17.52 -21.97
N ASN A 226 3.02 -16.36 -22.04
CA ASN A 226 2.20 -15.80 -20.95
C ASN A 226 2.98 -15.49 -19.66
N ILE A 227 4.29 -15.26 -19.74
CA ILE A 227 5.09 -14.90 -18.56
C ILE A 227 4.93 -13.41 -18.29
N LEU A 228 4.57 -13.06 -17.05
CA LEU A 228 4.38 -11.68 -16.63
C LEU A 228 5.64 -11.15 -15.93
N VAL A 229 6.44 -10.37 -16.66
CA VAL A 229 7.73 -9.84 -16.16
C VAL A 229 7.57 -8.40 -15.72
N LEU A 230 7.99 -8.10 -14.48
CA LEU A 230 8.14 -6.73 -13.99
C LEU A 230 9.24 -6.03 -14.80
N GLN A 231 8.88 -5.05 -15.62
CA GLN A 231 9.84 -4.37 -16.50
C GLN A 231 10.50 -3.16 -15.86
N LYS A 232 9.81 -2.48 -14.95
CA LYS A 232 10.27 -1.21 -14.41
C LYS A 232 9.75 -0.99 -13.00
N THR A 233 10.65 -0.62 -12.13
CA THR A 233 10.41 0.11 -10.89
C THR A 233 11.37 1.30 -10.97
N MET A 234 10.86 2.53 -10.89
CA MET A 234 11.71 3.74 -10.92
C MET A 234 12.03 4.21 -9.50
#